data_AF-A0A1I6M6J2-F1
#
_entry.id   AF-A0A1I6M6J2-F1
#
_cell.length_a   1.000
_cell.length_b   1.000
_cell.length_c   1.000
_cell.angle_alpha   90.00
_cell.angle_beta   90.00
_cell.angle_gamma   90.00
#
_symmetry.space_group_name_H-M   'P 1'
#
loop_
_entity.id
_entity.type
_entity.pdbx_description
1 polymer ?
#
loop_
_entity_poly.entity_id
_entity_poly.type
_entity_poly.pdbx_seq_one_letter_code
_entity_poly.pdbx_strand_id
1 'polypeptide(L)'
;MATMTAAGMGQMGMRSRTGSMAERNRGLFDLQRKARRGPTPEVFFAKHIDNSRIVKADDPVRRREMRTFTAVMGILFVLVMVYVWQHFSAIEVGYSVEAQKVQMEQMREENRQLRLTEAQLTDPGRIDRIAKQLGLDVPQPGQVVRSDGGDPNAPVLAQVNTPAMQ
;
A
#
# COMPACT_ATOMS: atom_id res chain seq x y z
N MET A 1 47.86 20.48 19.87
CA MET A 1 47.26 19.33 19.16
C MET A 1 47.25 18.14 20.13
N ALA A 2 46.20 18.03 20.94
CA ALA A 2 45.98 16.89 21.84
C ALA A 2 44.51 16.48 21.68
N THR A 3 44.27 15.39 20.98
CA THR A 3 42.96 14.78 20.76
C THR A 3 42.56 14.04 22.03
N MET A 4 41.67 14.63 22.83
CA MET A 4 41.05 13.97 23.96
C MET A 4 39.86 13.16 23.46
N THR A 5 40.04 11.85 23.38
CA THR A 5 39.01 10.87 23.01
C THR A 5 38.00 10.72 24.14
N ALA A 6 36.80 11.25 23.93
CA ALA A 6 35.63 11.01 24.78
C ALA A 6 35.12 9.57 24.55
N ALA A 7 35.60 8.64 25.36
CA ALA A 7 35.12 7.27 25.38
C ALA A 7 34.24 7.02 26.63
N GLY A 8 32.94 6.83 26.39
CA GLY A 8 32.19 5.81 27.13
C GLY A 8 31.60 6.17 28.48
N MET A 9 30.95 7.33 28.64
CA MET A 9 29.92 7.50 29.68
C MET A 9 28.60 6.96 29.15
N GLY A 10 28.33 5.67 29.37
CA GLY A 10 27.10 5.08 28.83
C GLY A 10 26.81 3.64 29.24
N GLN A 11 27.25 3.17 30.42
CA GLN A 11 26.76 1.90 30.98
C GLN A 11 26.62 2.00 32.50
N MET A 12 25.71 2.87 32.96
CA MET A 12 25.11 2.69 34.28
C MET A 12 23.78 1.94 34.12
N GLY A 13 23.88 0.77 33.49
CA GLY A 13 22.76 -0.16 33.38
C GLY A 13 22.40 -0.66 34.77
N MET A 14 21.17 -0.36 35.18
CA MET A 14 20.43 -0.96 36.30
C MET A 14 21.05 -2.30 36.74
N ARG A 15 21.85 -2.30 37.82
CA ARG A 15 22.14 -3.56 38.52
C ARG A 15 20.81 -4.05 39.05
N SER A 16 20.23 -5.03 38.34
CA SER A 16 19.00 -5.67 38.77
C SER A 16 19.14 -6.03 40.25
N ARG A 17 18.14 -5.69 41.07
CA ARG A 17 18.12 -6.03 42.50
C ARG A 17 18.40 -7.52 42.73
N THR A 18 18.06 -8.38 41.76
CA THR A 18 18.36 -9.81 41.76
C THR A 18 19.87 -10.10 41.69
N GLY A 19 20.63 -9.35 40.89
CA GLY A 19 22.09 -9.45 40.81
C GLY A 19 22.76 -9.02 42.12
N SER A 20 22.28 -7.93 42.73
CA SER A 20 22.81 -7.45 44.02
C SER A 20 22.57 -8.44 45.17
N MET A 21 21.42 -9.13 45.18
CA MET A 21 21.13 -10.16 46.19
C MET A 21 21.93 -11.44 45.93
N ALA A 22 22.11 -11.83 44.67
CA ALA A 22 22.94 -12.98 44.30
C ALA A 22 24.41 -12.78 44.69
N GLU A 23 24.95 -11.57 44.47
CA GLU A 23 26.30 -11.19 44.91
C GLU A 23 26.42 -11.19 46.44
N ARG A 24 25.43 -10.64 47.16
CA ARG A 24 25.38 -10.67 48.64
C ARG A 24 25.34 -12.09 49.19
N ASN A 25 24.51 -12.95 48.61
CA ASN A 25 24.37 -14.34 49.03
C ASN A 25 25.67 -15.14 48.79
N ARG A 26 26.37 -14.88 47.68
CA ARG A 26 27.70 -15.46 47.42
C ARG A 26 28.72 -15.04 48.48
N GLY A 27 28.77 -13.76 48.83
CA GLY A 27 29.66 -13.27 49.89
C GLY A 27 29.38 -13.91 51.26
N LEU A 28 28.11 -14.08 51.63
CA LEU A 28 27.73 -14.79 52.86
C LEU A 28 28.13 -16.27 52.83
N PHE A 29 28.00 -16.93 51.68
CA PHE A 29 28.41 -18.32 51.50
C PHE A 29 29.93 -18.50 51.63
N ASP A 30 30.71 -17.57 51.07
CA ASP A 30 32.18 -17.59 51.17
C ASP A 30 32.65 -17.35 52.61
N LEU A 31 31.99 -16.44 53.34
CA LEU A 31 32.23 -16.23 54.78
C LEU A 31 31.90 -17.48 55.58
N GLN A 32 30.79 -18.16 55.27
CA GLN A 32 30.40 -19.41 55.93
C GLN A 32 31.40 -20.54 55.63
N ARG A 33 31.91 -20.62 54.39
CA ARG A 33 32.98 -21.56 54.01
C ARG A 33 34.26 -21.30 54.79
N LYS A 34 34.65 -20.03 54.95
CA LYS A 34 35.85 -19.65 55.71
C LYS A 34 35.71 -19.92 57.21
N ALA A 35 34.49 -19.84 57.74
CA ALA A 35 34.16 -20.20 59.12
C ALA A 35 34.11 -21.72 59.37
N ARG A 36 33.97 -22.55 58.33
CA ARG A 36 34.05 -24.02 58.43
C ARG A 36 35.52 -24.47 58.45
N ARG A 37 36.16 -24.39 59.62
CA ARG A 37 37.45 -25.05 59.89
C ARG A 37 37.22 -26.31 60.73
N GLY A 38 37.22 -27.47 60.09
CA GLY A 38 37.19 -28.79 60.73
C GLY A 38 36.24 -29.80 60.04
N PRO A 39 36.42 -31.12 60.27
CA PRO A 39 35.49 -32.14 59.79
C PRO A 39 34.19 -32.01 60.59
N THR A 40 33.18 -31.40 59.99
CA THR A 40 31.86 -31.25 60.61
C THR A 40 31.20 -32.62 60.72
N PRO A 41 30.73 -33.06 61.90
CA PRO A 41 29.88 -34.23 61.97
C PRO A 41 28.64 -33.97 61.10
N GLU A 42 28.41 -34.84 60.13
CA GLU A 42 27.26 -34.78 59.22
C GLU A 42 25.99 -35.15 59.99
N VAL A 43 25.56 -34.26 60.89
CA VAL A 43 24.24 -34.36 61.50
C VAL A 43 23.27 -33.87 60.44
N PHE A 44 22.70 -34.81 59.69
CA PHE A 44 21.60 -34.57 58.77
C PHE A 44 20.37 -34.16 59.58
N PHE A 45 20.30 -32.88 59.95
CA PHE A 45 19.03 -32.30 60.37
C PHE A 45 18.15 -32.25 59.12
N ALA A 46 17.23 -33.21 59.00
CA ALA A 46 16.15 -33.19 58.02
C ALA A 46 15.21 -32.03 58.35
N LYS A 47 15.66 -30.80 58.09
CA LYS A 47 14.85 -29.60 58.24
C LYS A 47 13.84 -29.62 57.10
N HIS A 48 12.61 -30.02 57.40
CA HIS A 48 11.49 -29.91 56.47
C HIS A 48 11.22 -28.43 56.22
N ILE A 49 11.74 -27.91 55.11
CA ILE A 49 11.44 -26.55 54.66
C ILE A 49 10.04 -26.60 54.05
N ASP A 50 9.04 -26.23 54.85
CA ASP A 50 7.68 -26.09 54.36
C ASP A 50 7.55 -24.80 53.54
N ASN A 51 7.57 -24.96 52.22
CA ASN A 51 7.40 -23.88 51.25
C ASN A 51 5.92 -23.62 50.90
N SER A 52 4.96 -24.26 51.58
CA SER A 52 3.53 -24.14 51.26
C SER A 52 2.99 -22.71 51.32
N ARG A 53 3.65 -21.84 52.11
CA ARG A 53 3.25 -20.43 52.31
C ARG A 53 4.06 -19.40 51.53
N ILE A 54 5.04 -19.82 50.72
CA ILE A 54 5.83 -18.90 49.91
C ILE A 54 4.98 -18.44 48.73
N VAL A 55 4.24 -17.35 48.94
CA VAL A 55 3.63 -16.60 47.84
C VAL A 55 4.78 -15.93 47.08
N LYS A 56 4.97 -16.35 45.83
CA LYS A 56 5.98 -15.81 44.94
C LYS A 56 5.72 -14.31 44.79
N ALA A 57 6.52 -13.48 45.46
CA ALA A 57 6.37 -12.04 45.41
C ALA A 57 6.45 -11.60 43.94
N ASP A 58 5.38 -10.98 43.46
CA ASP A 58 5.33 -10.43 42.12
C ASP A 58 6.33 -9.27 42.03
N ASP A 59 7.40 -9.47 41.26
CA ASP A 59 8.37 -8.43 41.01
C ASP A 59 7.77 -7.43 40.01
N PRO A 60 7.41 -6.20 40.43
CA PRO A 60 6.68 -5.24 39.59
C PRO A 60 7.51 -4.77 38.39
N VAL A 61 8.85 -4.87 38.49
CA VAL A 61 9.77 -4.53 37.40
C VAL A 61 9.59 -5.50 36.23
N ARG A 62 9.50 -6.80 36.53
CA ARG A 62 9.34 -7.86 35.51
C ARG A 62 8.02 -7.75 34.76
N ARG A 63 6.95 -7.34 35.46
CA ARG A 63 5.63 -7.08 34.82
C ARG A 63 5.66 -5.87 33.88
N ARG A 64 6.44 -4.83 34.20
CA ARG A 64 6.61 -3.66 33.31
C ARG A 64 7.41 -4.02 32.06
N GLU A 65 8.50 -4.77 32.23
CA GLU A 65 9.34 -5.23 31.12
C GLU A 65 8.57 -6.14 30.15
N MET A 66 7.77 -7.07 30.68
CA MET A 66 6.88 -7.90 29.84
C MET A 66 5.86 -7.06 29.08
N ARG A 67 5.24 -6.05 29.72
CA ARG A 67 4.29 -5.14 29.04
C ARG A 67 4.96 -4.34 27.94
N THR A 68 6.15 -3.79 28.17
CA THR A 68 6.89 -3.06 27.13
C THR A 68 7.30 -3.97 25.98
N PHE A 69 7.75 -5.19 26.27
CA PHE A 69 8.08 -6.17 25.23
C PHE A 69 6.86 -6.54 24.38
N THR A 70 5.73 -6.83 25.03
CA THR A 70 4.47 -7.11 24.31
C THR A 70 4.00 -5.90 23.50
N ALA A 71 4.14 -4.68 24.02
CA ALA A 71 3.77 -3.48 23.28
C ALA A 71 4.65 -3.29 22.02
N VAL A 72 5.97 -3.45 22.13
CA VAL A 72 6.87 -3.36 20.98
C VAL A 72 6.55 -4.44 19.94
N MET A 73 6.33 -5.68 20.37
CA MET A 73 5.93 -6.77 19.47
C MET A 73 4.58 -6.50 18.81
N GLY A 74 3.61 -5.94 19.54
CA GLY A 74 2.31 -5.55 19.01
C GLY A 74 2.44 -4.47 17.92
N ILE A 75 3.26 -3.45 18.16
CA ILE A 75 3.53 -2.39 17.17
C ILE A 75 4.17 -2.99 15.92
N LEU A 76 5.19 -3.84 16.08
CA LEU A 76 5.86 -4.52 14.97
C LEU A 76 4.86 -5.34 14.14
N PHE A 77 3.98 -6.09 14.82
CA PHE A 77 2.94 -6.88 14.16
C PHE A 77 1.98 -6.03 13.34
N VAL A 78 1.50 -4.91 13.91
CA VAL A 78 0.61 -3.97 13.20
C VAL A 78 1.31 -3.37 11.97
N LEU A 79 2.59 -2.98 12.08
CA LEU A 79 3.36 -2.47 10.95
C LEU A 79 3.48 -3.48 9.82
N VAL A 80 3.78 -4.75 10.14
CA VAL A 80 3.85 -5.83 9.14
C VAL A 80 2.48 -6.06 8.49
N MET A 81 1.40 -6.05 9.27
CA MET A 81 0.05 -6.19 8.73
C MET A 81 -0.32 -5.06 7.78
N VAL A 82 -0.03 -3.81 8.14
CA VAL A 82 -0.26 -2.66 7.25
C VAL A 82 0.58 -2.77 5.98
N TYR A 83 1.84 -3.19 6.08
CA TYR A 83 2.70 -3.39 4.91
C TYR A 83 2.13 -4.47 3.96
N VAL A 84 1.71 -5.61 4.50
CA VAL A 84 1.09 -6.68 3.69
C VAL A 84 -0.21 -6.20 3.06
N TRP A 85 -1.04 -5.47 3.79
CA TRP A 85 -2.26 -4.88 3.24
C TRP A 85 -1.94 -3.87 2.14
N GLN A 86 -0.98 -2.97 2.33
CA GLN A 86 -0.54 -2.04 1.29
C GLN A 86 -0.01 -2.77 0.05
N HIS A 87 0.78 -3.82 0.25
CA HIS A 87 1.29 -4.64 -0.85
C HIS A 87 0.15 -5.34 -1.61
N PHE A 88 -0.85 -5.89 -0.90
CA PHE A 88 -2.05 -6.47 -1.51
C PHE A 88 -2.89 -5.43 -2.25
N SER A 89 -3.08 -4.25 -1.66
CA SER A 89 -3.82 -3.14 -2.27
C SER A 89 -3.07 -2.60 -3.50
N ALA A 90 -1.75 -2.55 -3.48
CA ALA A 90 -0.95 -2.18 -4.64
C ALA A 90 -1.06 -3.22 -5.77
N ILE A 91 -1.19 -4.51 -5.45
CA ILE A 91 -1.44 -5.55 -6.44
C ILE A 91 -2.85 -5.40 -7.04
N GLU A 92 -3.88 -5.22 -6.21
CA GLU A 92 -5.27 -5.09 -6.67
C GLU A 92 -5.51 -3.77 -7.45
N VAL A 93 -4.91 -2.66 -6.98
CA VAL A 93 -4.90 -1.38 -7.70
C VAL A 93 -4.07 -1.49 -8.99
N GLY A 94 -2.95 -2.20 -8.97
CA GLY A 94 -2.15 -2.49 -10.16
C GLY A 94 -2.95 -3.19 -11.25
N TYR A 95 -3.74 -4.20 -10.90
CA TYR A 95 -4.65 -4.85 -11.84
C TYR A 95 -5.81 -3.95 -12.27
N SER A 96 -6.36 -3.12 -11.39
CA SER A 96 -7.40 -2.17 -11.77
C SER A 96 -6.91 -1.12 -12.79
N VAL A 97 -5.64 -0.73 -12.70
CA VAL A 97 -4.98 0.18 -13.64
C VAL A 97 -4.72 -0.51 -14.97
N GLU A 98 -4.28 -1.77 -14.95
CA GLU A 98 -4.14 -2.58 -16.17
C GLU A 98 -5.48 -2.77 -16.88
N ALA A 99 -6.55 -3.07 -16.12
CA ALA A 99 -7.91 -3.24 -16.65
C ALA A 99 -8.48 -1.93 -17.23
N GLN A 100 -8.17 -0.79 -16.64
CA GLN A 100 -8.56 0.52 -17.18
C GLN A 100 -7.76 0.90 -18.44
N LYS A 101 -6.47 0.51 -18.52
CA LYS A 101 -5.67 0.71 -19.75
C LYS A 101 -6.21 -0.12 -20.92
N VAL A 102 -6.56 -1.39 -20.68
CA VAL A 102 -7.14 -2.26 -21.72
C VAL A 102 -8.46 -1.67 -22.25
N GLN A 103 -9.32 -1.13 -21.38
CA GLN A 103 -10.56 -0.47 -21.82
C GLN A 103 -10.30 0.80 -22.65
N MET A 104 -9.31 1.60 -22.28
CA MET A 104 -8.94 2.79 -23.07
C MET A 104 -8.37 2.43 -24.44
N GLU A 105 -7.57 1.36 -24.53
CA GLU A 105 -7.06 0.87 -25.80
C GLU A 105 -8.18 0.32 -26.69
N GLN A 106 -9.08 -0.49 -26.14
CA GLN A 106 -10.27 -0.98 -26.85
C GLN A 106 -11.12 0.17 -27.40
N MET A 107 -11.44 1.18 -26.58
CA MET A 107 -12.20 2.33 -27.05
C MET A 107 -11.47 3.16 -28.10
N ARG A 108 -10.14 3.26 -28.04
CA ARG A 108 -9.34 3.93 -29.10
C ARG A 108 -9.37 3.16 -30.40
N GLU A 109 -9.29 1.84 -30.34
CA GLU A 109 -9.35 0.97 -31.50
C GLU A 109 -10.72 1.02 -32.18
N GLU A 110 -11.79 0.98 -31.38
CA GLU A 110 -13.16 1.18 -31.85
C GLU A 110 -13.34 2.56 -32.49
N ASN A 111 -12.85 3.64 -31.86
CA ASN A 111 -12.95 4.98 -32.44
C ASN A 111 -12.19 5.09 -33.76
N ARG A 112 -11.02 4.44 -33.87
CA ARG A 112 -10.24 4.39 -35.11
C ARG A 112 -11.00 3.62 -36.20
N GLN A 113 -11.62 2.49 -35.86
CA GLN A 113 -12.46 1.74 -36.80
C GLN A 113 -13.66 2.58 -37.26
N LEU A 114 -14.35 3.25 -36.33
CA LEU A 114 -15.49 4.10 -36.64
C LEU A 114 -15.10 5.23 -37.61
N ARG A 115 -13.97 5.91 -37.36
CA ARG A 115 -13.45 6.94 -38.27
C ARG A 115 -13.06 6.40 -39.64
N LEU A 116 -12.51 5.19 -39.69
CA LEU A 116 -12.19 4.53 -40.96
C LEU A 116 -13.46 4.17 -41.74
N THR A 117 -14.49 3.66 -41.06
CA THR A 117 -15.79 3.42 -41.69
C THR A 117 -16.45 4.71 -42.14
N GLU A 118 -16.41 5.76 -41.33
CA GLU A 118 -16.95 7.08 -41.71
C GLU A 118 -16.24 7.64 -42.96
N ALA A 119 -14.90 7.54 -43.02
CA ALA A 119 -14.14 7.94 -44.20
C ALA A 119 -14.48 7.09 -45.44
N GLN A 120 -14.71 5.78 -45.28
CA GLN A 120 -15.15 4.91 -46.38
C GLN A 120 -16.60 5.19 -46.82
N LEU A 121 -17.49 5.55 -45.89
CA LEU A 121 -18.88 5.90 -46.19
C LEU A 121 -18.99 7.27 -46.84
N THR A 122 -18.15 8.21 -46.43
CA THR A 122 -18.11 9.59 -46.93
C THR A 122 -17.28 9.72 -48.21
N ASP A 123 -16.60 8.66 -48.66
CA ASP A 123 -15.82 8.67 -49.90
C ASP A 123 -16.70 9.10 -51.08
N PRO A 124 -16.48 10.31 -51.65
CA PRO A 124 -17.31 10.86 -52.70
C PRO A 124 -17.29 9.97 -53.96
N GLY A 125 -16.20 9.23 -54.21
CA GLY A 125 -16.13 8.29 -55.32
C GLY A 125 -17.01 7.05 -55.13
N ARG A 126 -17.29 6.63 -53.89
CA ARG A 126 -18.27 5.57 -53.59
C ARG A 126 -19.70 6.10 -53.72
N ILE A 127 -19.96 7.31 -53.24
CA ILE A 127 -21.27 7.97 -53.34
C ILE A 127 -21.64 8.17 -54.81
N ASP A 128 -20.73 8.67 -55.65
CA ASP A 128 -20.96 8.91 -57.07
C ASP A 128 -21.25 7.60 -57.85
N ARG A 129 -20.56 6.51 -57.47
CA ARG A 129 -20.84 5.17 -58.04
C ARG A 129 -22.23 4.65 -57.66
N ILE A 130 -22.63 4.79 -56.40
CA ILE A 130 -23.96 4.39 -55.93
C ILE A 130 -25.05 5.28 -56.57
N ALA A 131 -24.81 6.59 -56.68
CA ALA A 131 -25.70 7.54 -57.34
C ALA A 131 -25.97 7.11 -58.79
N LYS A 132 -24.92 6.80 -59.56
CA LYS A 132 -25.03 6.31 -60.94
C LYS A 132 -25.78 4.98 -61.04
N GLN A 133 -25.59 4.06 -60.09
CA GLN A 133 -26.36 2.80 -60.04
C GLN A 133 -27.85 3.03 -59.75
N LEU A 134 -28.19 4.07 -58.99
CA LEU A 134 -29.56 4.48 -58.71
C LEU A 134 -30.15 5.35 -59.83
N GLY A 135 -29.43 5.58 -60.93
CA GLY A 135 -29.86 6.43 -62.04
C GLY A 135 -29.82 7.93 -61.73
N LEU A 136 -29.14 8.32 -60.65
CA LEU A 136 -28.89 9.72 -60.30
C LEU A 136 -27.58 10.15 -60.98
N ASP A 137 -27.65 11.18 -61.81
CA ASP A 137 -26.51 11.77 -62.51
C ASP A 137 -26.44 13.27 -62.25
N VAL A 138 -25.30 13.89 -62.56
CA VAL A 138 -25.07 15.32 -62.34
C VAL A 138 -26.14 16.11 -63.11
N PRO A 139 -26.90 17.00 -62.45
CA PRO A 139 -27.98 17.73 -63.10
C PRO A 139 -27.43 18.63 -64.21
N GLN A 140 -28.07 18.61 -65.39
CA GLN A 140 -27.68 19.48 -66.49
C GLN A 140 -27.98 20.95 -66.13
N PRO A 141 -27.20 21.93 -66.65
CA PRO A 141 -27.45 23.34 -66.40
C PRO A 141 -28.89 23.72 -66.78
N GLY A 142 -29.70 24.13 -65.80
CA GLY A 142 -31.11 24.51 -65.99
C GLY A 142 -32.17 23.46 -65.60
N GLN A 143 -31.77 22.24 -65.19
CA GLN A 143 -32.70 21.14 -64.85
C GLN A 143 -33.21 21.17 -63.40
N VAL A 144 -32.66 22.04 -62.54
CA VAL A 144 -33.04 22.13 -61.13
C VAL A 144 -34.15 23.16 -60.96
N VAL A 145 -35.40 22.69 -60.86
CA VAL A 145 -36.56 23.54 -60.55
C VAL A 145 -36.72 23.63 -59.04
N ARG A 146 -36.47 24.82 -58.49
CA ARG A 146 -36.60 25.10 -57.06
C ARG A 146 -38.04 25.56 -56.77
N SER A 147 -38.71 24.95 -55.80
CA SER A 147 -40.14 25.17 -55.49
C SER A 147 -40.43 26.45 -54.71
N ASP A 148 -39.40 27.19 -54.31
CA ASP A 148 -39.40 28.45 -53.57
C ASP A 148 -39.49 29.71 -54.48
N GLY A 149 -39.63 29.54 -55.80
CA GLY A 149 -39.96 30.64 -56.73
C GLY A 149 -38.86 31.71 -56.90
N GLY A 150 -37.66 31.46 -56.39
CA GLY A 150 -36.51 32.33 -56.57
C GLY A 150 -35.77 32.06 -57.88
N ASP A 151 -35.20 33.11 -58.49
CA ASP A 151 -34.44 33.03 -59.73
C ASP A 151 -33.40 31.88 -59.68
N PRO A 152 -33.38 30.97 -60.69
CA PRO A 152 -32.50 29.81 -60.69
C PRO A 152 -31.00 30.15 -60.75
N ASN A 153 -30.65 31.42 -60.94
CA ASN A 153 -29.27 31.90 -61.12
C ASN A 153 -28.81 32.87 -60.01
N ALA A 154 -29.57 33.04 -58.93
CA ALA A 154 -29.20 33.95 -57.84
C ALA A 154 -28.16 33.31 -56.89
N PRO A 155 -27.02 33.98 -56.60
CA PRO A 155 -26.04 33.48 -55.64
C PRO A 155 -26.59 33.57 -54.20
N VAL A 156 -26.60 32.44 -53.49
CA VAL A 156 -27.03 32.35 -52.09
C VAL A 156 -25.82 32.07 -51.20
N LEU A 157 -25.67 32.84 -50.12
CA LEU A 157 -24.65 32.62 -49.09
C LEU A 157 -25.08 31.46 -48.18
N ALA A 158 -24.20 30.47 -47.99
CA ALA A 158 -24.45 29.37 -47.08
C ALA A 158 -24.50 29.88 -45.63
N GLN A 159 -25.63 29.67 -44.95
CA GLN A 159 -25.79 29.96 -43.53
C GLN A 159 -25.73 28.67 -42.73
N VAL A 160 -24.81 28.60 -41.76
CA VAL A 160 -24.66 27.45 -40.87
C VAL A 160 -25.63 27.63 -39.70
N ASN A 161 -26.62 26.74 -39.61
CA ASN A 161 -27.50 26.66 -38.46
C ASN A 161 -26.93 25.60 -37.50
N THR A 162 -26.24 26.03 -36.44
CA THR A 162 -25.76 25.13 -35.40
C THR A 162 -26.93 24.73 -34.49
N PRO A 163 -27.37 23.46 -34.46
CA PRO A 163 -28.41 23.05 -33.53
C PRO A 163 -27.88 23.17 -32.10
N ALA A 164 -28.61 23.88 -31.24
CA ALA A 164 -28.32 23.96 -29.82
C ALA A 164 -28.47 22.57 -29.21
N MET A 165 -27.37 22.02 -28.68
CA MET A 165 -27.42 20.78 -27.91
C MET A 165 -28.03 21.10 -26.54
N GLN A 166 -29.24 20.61 -26.30
CA GLN A 166 -29.89 20.56 -24.98
C GLN A 166 -29.47 19.31 -24.22
#